data_AF-A0A7J7J8T4-F1
#
_entry.id   AF-A0A7J7J8T4-F1
#
_cell.length_a   1.000
_cell.length_b   1.000
_cell.length_c   1.000
_cell.angle_alpha   90.00
_cell.angle_beta   90.00
_cell.angle_gamma   90.00
#
_symmetry.space_group_name_H-M   'P 1'
#
loop_
_entity.id
_entity.type
_entity.pdbx_description
1 polymer ?
#
loop_
_entity_poly.entity_id
_entity_poly.type
_entity_poly.pdbx_seq_one_letter_code
_entity_poly.pdbx_strand_id
1 'polypeptide(L)'
;MDEDVCKMDVVQDYVKACKKYSRIHKTADTRNGDDDSVLIVAHEKVHESLYSVILSLHGSLSHVSVRMHTLSGGSRYASVESGLNRHSSVNSSSSNSSGEEDDKCNGLDHYYQSTLSSFDLLAEMDNSRCGVGLTAWNGKLIAVGGNDRGECLETVEVYDSEANIWSSLPSMSCARGRFDCAVLAGHLYACGGSDGRKELDSVEKFDGQKWSPVAKMSSSKSSVGVGVLNNELYVVGGYNGQRALRNCEVYSDQTKSWSPVAKMNEGRSQAAVCSVDGLLYVFGGTDSWNCFSSVEVYNPATNHWSFVAPMSQARRGATATVYNGKVHVAGGSDGSKSLDSVEVYDYSTNTWTPGPSLQVPRANAGLAVLAGRLYIVGGYEKNSFLASMEVLEGDADSKWCSYHKNTVLSSSESDPDH
;
A
#
# COMPACT_ATOMS: atom_id res chain seq x y z
N MET A 1 21.53 -4.53 26.62
CA MET A 1 21.26 -5.13 25.30
C MET A 1 19.77 -5.39 25.35
N ASP A 2 19.00 -4.35 25.12
CA ASP A 2 17.55 -4.36 25.20
C ASP A 2 17.07 -3.80 23.87
N GLU A 3 16.35 -4.62 23.10
CA GLU A 3 15.69 -4.20 21.87
C GLU A 3 14.48 -3.34 22.25
N ASP A 4 14.54 -2.07 21.87
CA ASP A 4 13.42 -1.14 21.93
C ASP A 4 12.22 -1.74 21.20
N VAL A 5 11.14 -2.03 21.92
CA VAL A 5 9.83 -2.29 21.32
C VAL A 5 9.42 -1.00 20.62
N CYS A 6 9.56 -0.99 19.29
CA CYS A 6 9.31 0.19 18.48
C CYS A 6 7.84 0.60 18.62
N LYS A 7 7.60 1.91 18.84
CA LYS A 7 6.27 2.53 18.94
C LYS A 7 5.31 2.16 17.80
N MET A 8 5.80 1.62 16.69
CA MET A 8 5.02 1.17 15.53
C MET A 8 4.22 -0.11 15.77
N ASP A 9 4.72 -1.05 16.58
CA ASP A 9 4.07 -2.37 16.74
C ASP A 9 2.78 -2.26 17.57
N VAL A 10 2.76 -1.33 18.54
CA VAL A 10 1.58 -1.00 19.36
C VAL A 10 0.46 -0.35 18.55
N VAL A 11 0.81 0.46 17.53
CA VAL A 11 -0.16 1.11 16.63
C VAL A 11 -0.80 0.10 15.67
N GLN A 12 -0.06 -0.91 15.22
CA GLN A 12 -0.57 -1.97 14.35
C GLN A 12 -1.59 -2.87 15.07
N ASP A 13 -1.38 -3.16 16.34
CA ASP A 13 -2.34 -3.91 17.17
C ASP A 13 -3.61 -3.09 17.48
N TYR A 14 -3.47 -1.77 17.69
CA TYR A 14 -4.60 -0.84 17.81
C TYR A 14 -5.50 -0.81 16.56
N VAL A 15 -4.91 -0.81 15.36
CA VAL A 15 -5.67 -0.77 14.09
C VAL A 15 -6.44 -2.08 13.83
N LYS A 16 -5.86 -3.24 14.18
CA LYS A 16 -6.58 -4.52 14.15
C LYS A 16 -7.78 -4.53 15.09
N ALA A 17 -7.67 -3.86 16.25
CA ALA A 17 -8.77 -3.71 17.20
C ALA A 17 -9.85 -2.72 16.71
N CYS A 18 -9.48 -1.60 16.10
CA CYS A 18 -10.41 -0.57 15.62
C CYS A 18 -11.24 -0.98 14.40
N LYS A 19 -10.74 -1.85 13.49
CA LYS A 19 -11.55 -2.40 12.39
C LYS A 19 -12.78 -3.20 12.86
N LYS A 20 -12.86 -3.52 14.15
CA LYS A 20 -13.96 -4.30 14.73
C LYS A 20 -15.04 -3.46 15.42
N TYR A 21 -14.76 -2.21 15.86
CA TYR A 21 -15.64 -1.51 16.80
C TYR A 21 -15.76 -0.01 16.55
N SER A 22 -17.00 0.48 16.38
CA SER A 22 -17.32 1.88 16.11
C SER A 22 -17.80 2.61 17.37
N ARG A 23 -17.12 3.73 17.68
CA ARG A 23 -17.37 4.77 18.71
C ARG A 23 -16.55 4.66 20.01
N ILE A 24 -15.50 5.48 20.06
CA ILE A 24 -14.75 5.83 21.28
C ILE A 24 -15.38 7.11 21.85
N HIS A 25 -15.65 7.17 23.16
CA HIS A 25 -15.94 8.43 23.85
C HIS A 25 -14.79 8.71 24.82
N LYS A 26 -14.16 9.89 24.70
CA LYS A 26 -13.14 10.36 25.63
C LYS A 26 -13.83 11.14 26.75
N THR A 27 -13.74 10.66 27.97
CA THR A 27 -13.98 11.47 29.18
C THR A 27 -12.67 11.54 29.94
N ALA A 28 -12.05 12.73 29.95
CA ALA A 28 -10.93 13.02 30.84
C ALA A 28 -11.52 13.44 32.20
N ASP A 29 -11.29 12.64 33.23
CA ASP A 29 -11.52 13.06 34.62
C ASP A 29 -10.15 13.11 35.29
N THR A 30 -9.57 14.31 35.32
CA THR A 30 -8.30 14.56 36.01
C THR A 30 -8.61 14.95 37.44
N ARG A 31 -8.48 14.01 38.37
CA ARG A 31 -8.31 14.31 39.78
C ARG A 31 -7.14 13.53 40.35
N ASN A 32 -6.13 14.30 40.72
CA ASN A 32 -4.93 14.01 41.50
C ASN A 32 -3.79 13.33 40.72
N GLY A 33 -2.64 14.02 40.75
CA GLY A 33 -1.40 13.63 40.10
C GLY A 33 -0.74 12.40 40.70
N ASP A 34 0.20 11.88 39.93
CA ASP A 34 0.94 10.63 40.07
C ASP A 34 0.14 9.34 39.85
N ASP A 35 -0.39 9.20 38.63
CA ASP A 35 -0.32 7.93 37.90
C ASP A 35 -0.67 8.23 36.42
N ASP A 36 0.30 8.09 35.50
CA ASP A 36 0.05 8.14 34.04
C ASP A 36 -0.80 6.92 33.66
N SER A 37 -2.08 7.01 33.99
CA SER A 37 -3.10 5.99 33.86
C SER A 37 -4.08 6.41 32.76
N VAL A 38 -3.84 5.94 31.54
CA VAL A 38 -4.76 6.23 30.43
C VAL A 38 -5.95 5.28 30.53
N LEU A 39 -7.12 5.85 30.82
CA LEU A 39 -8.39 5.12 30.80
C LEU A 39 -9.04 5.23 29.42
N ILE A 40 -9.11 4.12 28.70
CA ILE A 40 -9.81 4.03 27.42
C ILE A 40 -11.09 3.24 27.62
N VAL A 41 -12.23 3.90 27.41
CA VAL A 41 -13.55 3.27 27.48
C VAL A 41 -14.11 3.18 26.06
N ALA A 42 -14.32 1.95 25.60
CA ALA A 42 -15.00 1.66 24.35
C ALA A 42 -16.34 0.99 24.64
N HIS A 43 -17.40 1.48 23.99
CA HIS A 43 -18.73 0.91 24.11
C HIS A 43 -19.16 0.34 22.78
N GLU A 44 -19.72 -0.86 22.81
CA GLU A 44 -20.35 -1.45 21.64
C GLU A 44 -21.68 -2.07 22.01
N LYS A 45 -22.70 -1.81 21.21
CA LYS A 45 -24.02 -2.42 21.36
C LYS A 45 -24.16 -3.56 20.35
N VAL A 46 -24.24 -4.79 20.85
CA VAL A 46 -24.51 -5.98 20.01
C VAL A 46 -25.88 -6.52 20.42
N HIS A 47 -26.87 -6.38 19.52
CA HIS A 47 -28.29 -6.59 19.77
C HIS A 47 -28.84 -5.70 20.92
N GLU A 48 -29.59 -6.25 21.88
CA GLU A 48 -30.13 -5.50 23.03
C GLU A 48 -29.12 -5.31 24.18
N SER A 49 -27.92 -5.89 24.07
CA SER A 49 -26.89 -5.85 25.11
C SER A 49 -25.79 -4.83 24.79
N LEU A 50 -25.38 -4.07 25.80
CA LEU A 50 -24.28 -3.13 25.75
C LEU A 50 -23.04 -3.77 26.36
N TYR A 51 -21.95 -3.80 25.61
CA TYR A 51 -20.64 -4.28 26.03
C TYR A 51 -19.74 -3.06 26.22
N SER A 52 -19.01 -3.03 27.33
CA SER A 52 -18.05 -1.96 27.62
C SER A 52 -16.70 -2.58 27.92
N VAL A 53 -15.67 -2.12 27.21
CA VAL A 53 -14.28 -2.47 27.44
C VAL A 53 -13.59 -1.26 28.06
N ILE A 54 -12.97 -1.48 29.21
CA ILE A 54 -12.21 -0.46 29.92
C ILE A 54 -10.76 -0.94 29.96
N LEU A 55 -9.87 -0.19 29.32
CA LEU A 55 -8.43 -0.38 29.39
C LEU A 55 -7.86 0.70 30.31
N SER A 56 -7.13 0.29 31.34
CA SER A 56 -6.33 1.20 32.18
C SER A 56 -4.87 0.89 31.94
N LEU A 57 -4.12 1.85 31.41
CA LEU A 57 -2.69 1.74 31.15
C LEU A 57 -1.94 2.51 32.22
N HIS A 58 -1.42 1.84 33.25
CA HIS A 58 -0.61 2.48 34.30
C HIS A 58 0.86 2.62 33.86
N GLY A 59 1.55 3.61 34.42
CA GLY A 59 2.93 3.96 34.10
C GLY A 59 3.88 2.77 33.99
N SER A 60 4.84 2.88 33.06
CA SER A 60 5.86 1.89 32.66
C SER A 60 5.38 0.61 31.94
N LEU A 61 4.10 0.48 31.56
CA LEU A 61 3.57 -0.67 30.79
C LEU A 61 3.75 -2.04 31.48
N SER A 62 3.90 -2.06 32.80
CA SER A 62 4.14 -3.30 33.57
C SER A 62 2.88 -4.13 33.83
N HIS A 63 1.69 -3.63 33.48
CA HIS A 63 0.43 -4.35 33.71
C HIS A 63 -0.66 -3.92 32.72
N VAL A 64 -1.34 -4.90 32.12
CA VAL A 64 -2.52 -4.67 31.26
C VAL A 64 -3.69 -5.47 31.82
N SER A 65 -4.80 -4.79 32.15
CA SER A 65 -6.03 -5.45 32.58
C SER A 65 -7.18 -5.18 31.60
N VAL A 66 -7.95 -6.22 31.28
CA VAL A 66 -9.12 -6.14 30.39
C VAL A 66 -10.35 -6.59 31.17
N ARG A 67 -11.37 -5.74 31.26
CA ARG A 67 -12.64 -6.06 31.93
C ARG A 67 -13.80 -6.09 30.94
N MET A 68 -14.63 -7.14 31.04
CA MET A 68 -15.85 -7.28 30.26
C MET A 68 -17.07 -7.28 31.19
N HIS A 69 -18.08 -6.48 30.85
CA HIS A 69 -19.37 -6.45 31.53
C HIS A 69 -20.51 -6.80 30.56
N THR A 70 -21.46 -7.60 31.04
CA THR A 70 -22.74 -7.89 30.37
C THR A 70 -23.89 -7.30 31.19
N LEU A 71 -24.91 -6.75 30.51
CA LEU A 71 -26.09 -6.17 31.18
C LEU A 71 -27.00 -7.23 31.84
N SER A 72 -26.73 -8.52 31.67
CA SER A 72 -27.41 -9.62 32.36
C SER A 72 -26.74 -10.05 33.69
N GLY A 73 -25.87 -9.20 34.26
CA GLY A 73 -25.42 -9.35 35.65
C GLY A 73 -24.31 -10.36 35.90
N GLY A 74 -23.58 -10.79 34.87
CA GLY A 74 -22.42 -11.67 35.03
C GLY A 74 -21.11 -10.98 34.66
N SER A 75 -20.34 -10.50 35.64
CA SER A 75 -18.95 -10.07 35.41
C SER A 75 -18.03 -11.29 35.47
N ARG A 76 -17.17 -11.49 34.46
CA ARG A 76 -16.07 -12.45 34.54
C ARG A 76 -14.74 -11.72 34.33
N TYR A 77 -13.73 -12.14 35.09
CA TYR A 77 -12.41 -11.53 35.13
C TYR A 77 -11.40 -12.39 34.36
N ALA A 78 -10.52 -11.73 33.62
CA ALA A 78 -9.27 -12.32 33.15
C ALA A 78 -8.18 -11.25 33.21
N SER A 79 -7.09 -11.52 33.93
CA SER A 79 -5.89 -10.68 34.00
C SER A 79 -4.70 -11.47 33.47
N VAL A 80 -3.78 -10.80 32.78
CA VAL A 80 -2.52 -11.39 32.31
C VAL A 80 -1.39 -10.46 32.72
N GLU A 81 -0.41 -10.99 33.45
CA GLU A 81 0.81 -10.26 33.83
C GLU A 81 1.83 -10.26 32.68
N SER A 82 2.37 -9.08 32.34
CA SER A 82 3.51 -8.95 31.42
C SER A 82 4.80 -8.77 32.21
N GLY A 83 5.72 -9.74 32.11
CA GLY A 83 7.06 -9.66 32.71
C GLY A 83 8.06 -8.95 31.81
N LEU A 84 8.16 -7.62 31.90
CA LEU A 84 9.21 -6.83 31.22
C LEU A 84 10.03 -6.02 32.24
N ASN A 85 11.26 -6.50 32.45
CA ASN A 85 12.49 -5.91 33.00
C ASN A 85 12.48 -5.06 34.30
N ARG A 86 12.92 -5.72 35.39
CA ARG A 86 13.70 -5.11 36.48
C ARG A 86 15.19 -5.11 36.10
N HIS A 87 15.85 -3.95 36.10
CA HIS A 87 17.28 -3.76 36.40
C HIS A 87 17.53 -2.24 36.52
N SER A 88 18.31 -1.67 37.45
CA SER A 88 18.93 -2.11 38.70
C SER A 88 19.50 -0.86 39.36
N SER A 89 19.35 -0.74 40.69
CA SER A 89 20.26 -0.13 41.68
C SER A 89 20.90 1.24 41.39
N VAL A 90 20.66 2.22 42.29
CA VAL A 90 21.73 2.93 43.02
C VAL A 90 21.20 3.36 44.40
N ASN A 91 22.06 3.16 45.40
CA ASN A 91 21.92 3.46 46.82
C ASN A 91 21.58 4.93 47.14
N SER A 92 20.89 5.15 48.27
CA SER A 92 21.30 6.19 49.21
C SER A 92 20.93 5.81 50.67
N SER A 93 21.97 5.76 51.49
CA SER A 93 21.92 5.68 52.94
C SER A 93 21.70 7.07 53.55
N SER A 94 20.89 7.14 54.63
CA SER A 94 20.86 8.16 55.73
C SER A 94 20.61 9.63 55.33
N SER A 95 19.92 10.51 56.06
CA SER A 95 19.25 10.52 57.36
C SER A 95 18.54 11.88 57.52
N ASN A 96 17.43 11.90 58.27
CA ASN A 96 16.72 13.04 58.91
C ASN A 96 17.28 14.47 58.80
N SER A 97 16.42 15.45 58.45
CA SER A 97 15.84 16.42 59.40
C SER A 97 14.98 17.49 58.71
N SER A 98 14.11 18.09 59.52
CA SER A 98 13.03 19.04 59.30
C SER A 98 13.41 20.41 58.73
N GLY A 99 12.46 21.06 58.04
CA GLY A 99 12.32 22.53 58.06
C GLY A 99 11.95 23.18 56.73
N GLU A 100 10.73 23.73 56.72
CA GLU A 100 10.33 25.00 56.09
C GLU A 100 10.31 25.15 54.56
N GLU A 101 9.10 25.47 54.09
CA GLU A 101 8.74 25.99 52.77
C GLU A 101 9.43 27.35 52.54
N ASP A 102 10.05 27.55 51.37
CA ASP A 102 9.87 28.77 50.56
C ASP A 102 10.67 28.67 49.24
N ASP A 103 9.98 29.09 48.17
CA ASP A 103 10.50 29.65 46.92
C ASP A 103 11.65 28.94 46.19
N LYS A 104 11.28 28.11 45.20
CA LYS A 104 12.01 27.96 43.91
C LYS A 104 11.24 27.09 42.89
N CYS A 105 10.05 27.53 42.48
CA CYS A 105 9.48 27.09 41.20
C CYS A 105 9.81 28.11 40.11
N ASN A 106 11.06 28.12 39.67
CA ASN A 106 11.48 28.78 38.43
C ASN A 106 12.59 27.92 37.83
N GLY A 107 12.21 26.97 36.98
CA GLY A 107 13.20 26.19 36.23
C GLY A 107 12.79 24.80 35.78
N LEU A 108 11.58 24.61 35.23
CA LEU A 108 11.23 23.38 34.51
C LEU A 108 10.27 23.65 33.31
N ASP A 109 10.39 24.79 32.60
CA ASP A 109 9.61 25.07 31.38
C ASP A 109 10.33 24.68 30.07
N HIS A 110 11.32 23.80 30.15
CA HIS A 110 12.03 23.32 28.97
C HIS A 110 12.14 21.81 28.99
N TYR A 111 11.12 21.15 28.46
CA TYR A 111 11.18 20.10 27.44
C TYR A 111 9.90 19.26 27.56
N TYR A 112 9.06 19.28 26.52
CA TYR A 112 8.32 18.15 25.95
C TYR A 112 7.19 18.74 25.08
N GLN A 113 7.55 19.29 23.91
CA GLN A 113 6.61 19.41 22.81
C GLN A 113 6.35 17.99 22.27
N SER A 114 5.39 17.28 22.86
CA SER A 114 4.92 16.03 22.29
C SER A 114 4.06 16.34 21.07
N THR A 115 4.63 16.25 19.86
CA THR A 115 3.84 16.21 18.62
C THR A 115 2.94 14.99 18.65
N LEU A 116 1.65 15.19 18.94
CA LEU A 116 0.63 14.15 18.80
C LEU A 116 0.48 13.83 17.31
N SER A 117 0.92 12.63 16.92
CA SER A 117 0.63 12.10 15.59
C SER A 117 -0.76 11.47 15.63
N SER A 118 -1.67 11.86 14.72
CA SER A 118 -2.93 11.13 14.53
C SER A 118 -2.78 10.16 13.36
N PHE A 119 -3.52 9.05 13.40
CA PHE A 119 -3.45 8.02 12.37
C PHE A 119 -4.85 7.73 11.84
N ASP A 120 -5.03 7.85 10.52
CA ASP A 120 -6.29 7.57 9.84
C ASP A 120 -6.16 6.33 8.98
N LEU A 121 -7.08 5.37 9.15
CA LEU A 121 -7.12 4.20 8.29
C LEU A 121 -7.29 4.60 6.81
N LEU A 122 -6.51 3.99 5.93
CA LEU A 122 -6.65 4.17 4.49
C LEU A 122 -8.03 3.69 4.03
N ALA A 123 -8.74 4.52 3.26
CA ALA A 123 -10.03 4.12 2.70
C ALA A 123 -9.90 2.94 1.74
N GLU A 124 -10.89 2.06 1.75
CA GLU A 124 -10.94 0.91 0.85
C GLU A 124 -11.77 1.28 -0.40
N MET A 125 -11.45 0.65 -1.53
CA MET A 125 -12.28 0.75 -2.73
C MET A 125 -13.69 0.19 -2.45
N ASP A 126 -14.68 0.65 -3.20
CA ASP A 126 -16.04 0.11 -3.13
C ASP A 126 -16.08 -1.34 -3.64
N ASN A 127 -15.26 -1.64 -4.65
CA ASN A 127 -15.14 -2.97 -5.23
C ASN A 127 -13.77 -3.58 -4.94
N SER A 128 -13.75 -4.88 -4.63
CA SER A 128 -12.49 -5.62 -4.59
C SER A 128 -11.97 -5.83 -6.01
N ARG A 129 -10.69 -5.56 -6.27
CA ARG A 129 -10.14 -5.62 -7.62
C ARG A 129 -8.84 -6.42 -7.65
N CYS A 130 -8.80 -7.47 -8.48
CA CYS A 130 -7.59 -8.20 -8.85
C CYS A 130 -7.26 -7.92 -10.33
N GLY A 131 -5.98 -7.89 -10.70
CA GLY A 131 -5.57 -7.52 -12.06
C GLY A 131 -6.04 -6.12 -12.44
N VAL A 132 -6.06 -5.22 -11.46
CA VAL A 132 -6.47 -3.82 -11.59
C VAL A 132 -5.39 -3.02 -12.29
N GLY A 133 -5.77 -2.15 -13.24
CA GLY A 133 -4.87 -1.13 -13.75
C GLY A 133 -4.81 0.02 -12.76
N LEU A 134 -3.69 0.21 -12.06
CA LEU A 134 -3.51 1.31 -11.11
C LEU A 134 -2.48 2.31 -11.64
N THR A 135 -2.82 3.59 -11.66
CA THR A 135 -1.88 4.64 -12.03
C THR A 135 -2.19 5.95 -11.30
N ALA A 136 -1.21 6.85 -11.25
CA ALA A 136 -1.42 8.20 -10.75
C ALA A 136 -1.74 9.15 -11.92
N TRP A 137 -2.81 9.93 -11.78
CA TRP A 137 -3.25 10.88 -12.79
C TRP A 137 -3.89 12.09 -12.13
N ASN A 138 -3.46 13.30 -12.52
CA ASN A 138 -3.94 14.56 -11.97
C ASN A 138 -3.96 14.62 -10.42
N GLY A 139 -2.89 14.13 -9.78
CA GLY A 139 -2.75 14.16 -8.32
C GLY A 139 -3.68 13.20 -7.57
N LYS A 140 -4.21 12.18 -8.23
CA LYS A 140 -5.05 11.14 -7.61
C LYS A 140 -4.61 9.75 -8.06
N LEU A 141 -4.93 8.71 -7.30
CA LEU A 141 -4.79 7.33 -7.76
C LEU A 141 -6.05 6.92 -8.51
N ILE A 142 -5.87 6.26 -9.65
CA ILE A 142 -6.97 5.77 -10.48
C ILE A 142 -6.89 4.25 -10.53
N ALA A 143 -7.91 3.58 -10.02
CA ALA A 143 -8.10 2.14 -10.10
C ALA A 143 -9.08 1.81 -11.23
N VAL A 144 -8.55 1.28 -12.33
CA VAL A 144 -9.30 0.99 -13.56
C VAL A 144 -9.60 -0.50 -13.62
N GLY A 145 -10.88 -0.86 -13.80
CA GLY A 145 -11.31 -2.24 -14.06
C GLY A 145 -10.78 -3.28 -13.07
N GLY A 146 -10.30 -4.40 -13.60
CA GLY A 146 -9.90 -5.58 -12.84
C GLY A 146 -11.00 -6.62 -12.84
N ASN A 147 -10.87 -7.60 -11.95
CA ASN A 147 -11.89 -8.62 -11.75
C ASN A 147 -12.09 -8.90 -10.26
N ASP A 148 -13.32 -9.29 -9.91
CA ASP A 148 -13.70 -9.70 -8.58
C ASP A 148 -14.13 -11.19 -8.56
N ARG A 149 -14.92 -11.61 -7.57
CA ARG A 149 -15.41 -13.00 -7.47
C ARG A 149 -16.41 -13.37 -8.57
N GLY A 150 -17.08 -12.40 -9.18
CA GLY A 150 -18.17 -12.62 -10.14
C GLY A 150 -17.76 -12.34 -11.58
N GLU A 151 -17.07 -11.23 -11.83
CA GLU A 151 -16.92 -10.71 -13.19
C GLU A 151 -15.68 -9.83 -13.40
N CYS A 152 -15.42 -9.52 -14.68
CA CYS A 152 -14.51 -8.43 -15.04
C CYS A 152 -15.27 -7.10 -14.87
N LEU A 153 -14.57 -6.09 -14.39
CA LEU A 153 -15.14 -4.79 -14.05
C LEU A 153 -14.83 -3.78 -15.16
N GLU A 154 -15.82 -2.96 -15.52
CA GLU A 154 -15.63 -1.74 -16.34
C GLU A 154 -15.50 -0.47 -15.49
N THR A 155 -15.86 -0.55 -14.20
CA THR A 155 -15.90 0.59 -13.30
C THR A 155 -14.49 1.13 -13.04
N VAL A 156 -14.43 2.44 -12.79
CA VAL A 156 -13.19 3.16 -12.50
C VAL A 156 -13.39 3.93 -11.21
N GLU A 157 -12.47 3.75 -10.27
CA GLU A 157 -12.48 4.45 -8.97
C GLU A 157 -11.28 5.39 -8.88
N VAL A 158 -11.47 6.53 -8.21
CA VAL A 158 -10.45 7.54 -7.98
C VAL A 158 -10.31 7.81 -6.48
N TYR A 159 -9.07 7.76 -6.01
CA TYR A 159 -8.71 8.05 -4.63
C TYR A 159 -8.15 9.46 -4.49
N ASP A 160 -8.74 10.22 -3.60
CA ASP A 160 -8.21 11.49 -3.11
C ASP A 160 -7.40 11.25 -1.83
N SER A 161 -6.09 11.43 -1.90
CA SER A 161 -5.20 11.19 -0.75
C SER A 161 -5.26 12.26 0.33
N GLU A 162 -5.79 13.45 0.03
CA GLU A 162 -5.97 14.52 1.02
C GLU A 162 -7.27 14.29 1.81
N ALA A 163 -8.34 13.93 1.11
CA ALA A 163 -9.63 13.62 1.75
C ALA A 163 -9.72 12.19 2.29
N ASN A 164 -8.80 11.30 1.88
CA ASN A 164 -8.81 9.86 2.17
C ASN A 164 -10.15 9.19 1.80
N ILE A 165 -10.63 9.44 0.57
CA ILE A 165 -11.92 8.94 0.08
C ILE A 165 -11.76 8.41 -1.34
N TRP A 166 -12.42 7.29 -1.63
CA TRP A 166 -12.65 6.78 -2.98
C TRP A 166 -13.97 7.31 -3.55
N SER A 167 -13.99 7.58 -4.84
CA SER A 167 -15.19 7.98 -5.56
C SER A 167 -15.16 7.42 -6.99
N SER A 168 -16.30 7.43 -7.68
CA SER A 168 -16.39 6.87 -9.04
C SER A 168 -15.98 7.86 -10.12
N LEU A 169 -15.26 7.37 -11.13
CA LEU A 169 -15.09 8.01 -12.43
C LEU A 169 -15.98 7.33 -13.48
N PRO A 170 -16.16 7.96 -14.67
CA PRO A 170 -16.83 7.32 -15.79
C PRO A 170 -16.23 5.94 -16.10
N SER A 171 -17.09 4.94 -16.20
CA SER A 171 -16.69 3.57 -16.53
C SER A 171 -16.14 3.46 -17.96
N MET A 172 -15.28 2.47 -18.18
CA MET A 172 -14.89 2.05 -19.53
C MET A 172 -16.11 1.56 -20.32
N SER A 173 -16.00 1.53 -21.65
CA SER A 173 -17.05 0.99 -22.51
C SER A 173 -17.10 -0.55 -22.50
N CYS A 174 -16.05 -1.20 -22.00
CA CYS A 174 -15.92 -2.64 -21.91
C CYS A 174 -15.29 -3.04 -20.58
N ALA A 175 -15.86 -4.04 -19.92
CA ALA A 175 -15.25 -4.70 -18.78
C ALA A 175 -13.86 -5.21 -19.13
N ARG A 176 -12.90 -5.01 -18.23
CA ARG A 176 -11.50 -5.34 -18.50
C ARG A 176 -10.82 -5.83 -17.24
N GLY A 177 -10.48 -7.11 -17.20
CA GLY A 177 -9.61 -7.73 -16.21
C GLY A 177 -8.31 -8.22 -16.84
N ARG A 178 -7.28 -8.47 -16.02
CA ARG A 178 -5.96 -8.95 -16.47
C ARG A 178 -5.39 -8.06 -17.57
N PHE A 179 -5.48 -6.76 -17.40
CA PHE A 179 -4.93 -5.76 -18.32
C PHE A 179 -3.97 -4.86 -17.55
N ASP A 180 -3.40 -3.88 -18.24
CA ASP A 180 -2.60 -2.87 -17.57
C ASP A 180 -2.90 -1.49 -18.17
N CYS A 181 -2.61 -0.43 -17.41
CA CYS A 181 -2.91 0.94 -17.78
C CYS A 181 -1.70 1.86 -17.57
N ALA A 182 -1.66 2.95 -18.34
CA ALA A 182 -0.63 3.96 -18.18
C ALA A 182 -1.14 5.34 -18.57
N VAL A 183 -0.39 6.37 -18.17
CA VAL A 183 -0.65 7.76 -18.55
C VAL A 183 0.26 8.16 -19.69
N LEU A 184 -0.32 8.49 -20.84
CA LEU A 184 0.40 9.04 -21.99
C LEU A 184 -0.16 10.42 -22.33
N ALA A 185 0.72 11.43 -22.41
CA ALA A 185 0.37 12.80 -22.77
C ALA A 185 -0.86 13.34 -22.00
N GLY A 186 -0.91 13.09 -20.68
CA GLY A 186 -1.97 13.56 -19.79
C GLY A 186 -3.30 12.78 -19.86
N HIS A 187 -3.34 11.63 -20.53
CA HIS A 187 -4.55 10.82 -20.66
C HIS A 187 -4.30 9.38 -20.20
N LEU A 188 -5.32 8.73 -19.64
CA LEU A 188 -5.24 7.31 -19.24
C LEU A 188 -5.47 6.42 -20.46
N TYR A 189 -4.71 5.34 -20.57
CA TYR A 189 -4.90 4.30 -21.56
C TYR A 189 -5.05 2.95 -20.88
N ALA A 190 -6.11 2.20 -21.20
CA ALA A 190 -6.35 0.84 -20.74
C ALA A 190 -6.14 -0.13 -21.92
N CYS A 191 -5.16 -1.04 -21.82
CA CYS A 191 -4.70 -1.81 -22.98
C CYS A 191 -4.93 -3.32 -22.82
N GLY A 192 -5.63 -3.94 -23.78
CA GLY A 192 -5.78 -5.40 -23.82
C GLY A 192 -6.57 -5.96 -22.63
N GLY A 193 -6.23 -7.15 -22.17
CA GLY A 193 -6.97 -7.82 -21.11
C GLY A 193 -8.10 -8.70 -21.62
N SER A 194 -9.07 -8.95 -20.74
CA SER A 194 -10.20 -9.83 -20.99
C SER A 194 -11.49 -9.22 -20.46
N ASP A 195 -12.58 -9.42 -21.19
CA ASP A 195 -13.94 -9.04 -20.78
C ASP A 195 -14.67 -10.17 -20.00
N GLY A 196 -13.94 -11.21 -19.60
CA GLY A 196 -14.48 -12.41 -18.97
C GLY A 196 -14.97 -13.47 -19.97
N ARG A 197 -15.01 -13.16 -21.28
CA ARG A 197 -15.42 -14.09 -22.34
C ARG A 197 -14.32 -14.34 -23.36
N LYS A 198 -13.55 -13.32 -23.69
CA LYS A 198 -12.45 -13.38 -24.65
C LYS A 198 -11.30 -12.47 -24.24
N GLU A 199 -10.17 -12.65 -24.92
CA GLU A 199 -9.05 -11.72 -24.84
C GLU A 199 -9.31 -10.52 -25.77
N LEU A 200 -8.77 -9.36 -25.42
CA LEU A 200 -9.03 -8.09 -26.07
C LEU A 200 -7.78 -7.57 -26.80
N ASP A 201 -7.99 -7.05 -28.00
CA ASP A 201 -7.03 -6.22 -28.74
C ASP A 201 -7.34 -4.72 -28.62
N SER A 202 -8.47 -4.40 -28.00
CA SER A 202 -8.99 -3.05 -27.84
C SER A 202 -8.17 -2.28 -26.82
N VAL A 203 -8.05 -0.99 -27.08
CA VAL A 203 -7.43 -0.02 -26.18
C VAL A 203 -8.40 1.15 -26.04
N GLU A 204 -8.59 1.61 -24.82
CA GLU A 204 -9.46 2.74 -24.52
C GLU A 204 -8.66 3.87 -23.88
N LYS A 205 -8.98 5.09 -24.27
CA LYS A 205 -8.38 6.32 -23.76
C LYS A 205 -9.41 7.11 -22.96
N PHE A 206 -9.06 7.52 -21.74
CA PHE A 206 -9.83 8.47 -20.95
C PHE A 206 -9.29 9.89 -21.16
N ASP A 207 -10.14 10.80 -21.62
CA ASP A 207 -9.79 12.21 -21.86
C ASP A 207 -9.98 13.13 -20.63
N GLY A 208 -10.40 12.58 -19.50
CA GLY A 208 -10.83 13.31 -18.32
C GLY A 208 -12.35 13.47 -18.19
N GLN A 209 -13.09 13.15 -19.25
CA GLN A 209 -14.56 13.18 -19.25
C GLN A 209 -15.17 11.84 -19.67
N LYS A 210 -14.56 11.16 -20.64
CA LYS A 210 -15.09 9.89 -21.17
C LYS A 210 -14.00 8.97 -21.67
N TRP A 211 -14.33 7.68 -21.69
CA TRP A 211 -13.53 6.67 -22.37
C TRP A 211 -13.90 6.62 -23.86
N SER A 212 -12.89 6.50 -24.71
CA SER A 212 -13.05 6.40 -26.16
C SER A 212 -12.10 5.35 -26.73
N PRO A 213 -12.51 4.59 -27.76
CA PRO A 213 -11.63 3.61 -28.38
C PRO A 213 -10.48 4.29 -29.13
N VAL A 214 -9.29 3.70 -29.07
CA VAL A 214 -8.16 4.06 -29.95
C VAL A 214 -7.82 2.88 -30.87
N ALA A 215 -6.79 3.05 -31.71
CA ALA A 215 -6.35 2.00 -32.61
C ALA A 215 -6.12 0.68 -31.86
N LYS A 216 -6.58 -0.43 -32.45
CA LYS A 216 -6.43 -1.77 -31.88
C LYS A 216 -5.01 -2.28 -32.05
N MET A 217 -4.56 -3.09 -31.09
CA MET A 217 -3.31 -3.84 -31.22
C MET A 217 -3.41 -4.90 -32.33
N SER A 218 -2.28 -5.45 -32.78
CA SER A 218 -2.28 -6.48 -33.85
C SER A 218 -2.90 -7.82 -33.45
N SER A 219 -3.05 -8.06 -32.15
CA SER A 219 -3.54 -9.32 -31.60
C SER A 219 -4.18 -9.13 -30.23
N SER A 220 -5.22 -9.92 -29.96
CA SER A 220 -5.90 -9.96 -28.68
C SER A 220 -5.07 -10.69 -27.62
N LYS A 221 -4.94 -10.09 -26.44
CA LYS A 221 -4.09 -10.61 -25.36
C LYS A 221 -4.49 -10.04 -24.01
N SER A 222 -4.44 -10.87 -22.97
CA SER A 222 -4.49 -10.43 -21.56
C SER A 222 -3.16 -10.62 -20.86
N SER A 223 -3.12 -10.25 -19.59
CA SER A 223 -1.97 -10.33 -18.70
C SER A 223 -0.74 -9.64 -19.30
N VAL A 224 -0.99 -8.55 -20.01
CA VAL A 224 0.02 -7.69 -20.64
C VAL A 224 0.67 -6.81 -19.58
N GLY A 225 1.91 -6.40 -19.82
CA GLY A 225 2.49 -5.26 -19.13
C GLY A 225 2.45 -4.03 -20.01
N VAL A 226 2.20 -2.86 -19.43
CA VAL A 226 2.10 -1.59 -20.15
C VAL A 226 3.09 -0.59 -19.55
N GLY A 227 3.78 0.15 -20.40
CA GLY A 227 4.70 1.21 -19.95
C GLY A 227 4.74 2.35 -20.94
N VAL A 228 5.12 3.54 -20.48
CA VAL A 228 5.31 4.71 -21.34
C VAL A 228 6.77 5.07 -21.39
N LEU A 229 7.34 5.10 -22.60
CA LEU A 229 8.75 5.40 -22.83
C LEU A 229 8.84 6.34 -24.04
N ASN A 230 9.64 7.42 -23.92
CA ASN A 230 9.83 8.42 -24.98
C ASN A 230 8.52 8.98 -25.56
N ASN A 231 7.52 9.21 -24.70
CA ASN A 231 6.17 9.67 -25.09
C ASN A 231 5.45 8.73 -26.07
N GLU A 232 5.71 7.44 -25.96
CA GLU A 232 4.99 6.38 -26.65
C GLU A 232 4.54 5.32 -25.66
N LEU A 233 3.45 4.63 -25.99
CA LEU A 233 2.84 3.61 -25.13
C LEU A 233 3.24 2.22 -25.62
N TYR A 234 3.90 1.46 -24.75
CA TYR A 234 4.38 0.12 -25.04
C TYR A 234 3.46 -0.92 -24.38
N VAL A 235 3.12 -1.96 -25.14
CA VAL A 235 2.44 -3.15 -24.63
C VAL A 235 3.38 -4.34 -24.82
N VAL A 236 3.70 -5.01 -23.72
CA VAL A 236 4.74 -6.03 -23.63
C VAL A 236 4.14 -7.37 -23.25
N GLY A 237 4.45 -8.41 -24.03
CA GLY A 237 4.10 -9.79 -23.72
C GLY A 237 2.59 -10.05 -23.72
N GLY A 238 2.12 -10.76 -22.70
CA GLY A 238 0.73 -11.17 -22.52
C GLY A 238 0.44 -12.62 -22.91
N TYR A 239 -0.82 -13.00 -22.84
CA TYR A 239 -1.36 -14.33 -23.10
C TYR A 239 -2.49 -14.25 -24.13
N ASN A 240 -2.40 -15.04 -25.19
CA ASN A 240 -3.38 -15.02 -26.30
C ASN A 240 -4.41 -16.16 -26.23
N GLY A 241 -4.58 -16.81 -25.08
CA GLY A 241 -5.41 -18.01 -24.95
C GLY A 241 -4.66 -19.32 -25.17
N GLN A 242 -3.45 -19.29 -25.74
CA GLN A 242 -2.65 -20.51 -26.02
C GLN A 242 -1.28 -20.49 -25.34
N ARG A 243 -0.58 -19.36 -25.36
CA ARG A 243 0.78 -19.24 -24.80
C ARG A 243 1.10 -17.82 -24.36
N ALA A 244 2.11 -17.71 -23.49
CA ALA A 244 2.75 -16.44 -23.20
C ALA A 244 3.49 -15.90 -24.45
N LEU A 245 3.42 -14.59 -24.65
CA LEU A 245 3.92 -13.91 -25.85
C LEU A 245 5.27 -13.25 -25.61
N ARG A 246 6.10 -13.20 -26.66
CA ARG A 246 7.35 -12.43 -26.71
C ARG A 246 7.16 -11.06 -27.36
N ASN A 247 6.03 -10.87 -28.03
CA ASN A 247 5.78 -9.71 -28.86
C ASN A 247 5.64 -8.45 -28.00
N CYS A 248 6.16 -7.36 -28.54
CA CYS A 248 6.03 -6.03 -27.99
C CYS A 248 5.56 -5.11 -29.11
N GLU A 249 4.65 -4.20 -28.78
CA GLU A 249 4.10 -3.23 -29.73
C GLU A 249 4.14 -1.86 -29.10
N VAL A 250 4.42 -0.84 -29.91
CA VAL A 250 4.45 0.56 -29.50
C VAL A 250 3.35 1.34 -30.21
N TYR A 251 2.63 2.17 -29.47
CA TYR A 251 1.64 3.10 -29.96
C TYR A 251 2.16 4.52 -29.91
N SER A 252 2.09 5.18 -31.07
CA SER A 252 2.35 6.61 -31.18
C SER A 252 1.03 7.36 -31.26
N ASP A 253 0.81 8.26 -30.29
CA ASP A 253 -0.35 9.16 -30.31
C ASP A 253 -0.25 10.19 -31.46
N GLN A 254 0.92 10.37 -32.08
CA GLN A 254 1.08 11.23 -33.25
C GLN A 254 0.55 10.57 -34.52
N THR A 255 0.92 9.31 -34.76
CA THR A 255 0.49 8.56 -35.96
C THR A 255 -0.84 7.82 -35.75
N LYS A 256 -1.31 7.73 -34.50
CA LYS A 256 -2.50 6.97 -34.09
C LYS A 256 -2.42 5.49 -34.52
N SER A 257 -1.23 4.91 -34.53
CA SER A 257 -0.99 3.54 -34.98
C SER A 257 -0.08 2.76 -34.06
N TRP A 258 -0.23 1.44 -34.11
CA TRP A 258 0.67 0.48 -33.45
C TRP A 258 1.74 0.01 -34.43
N SER A 259 2.97 -0.13 -33.94
CA SER A 259 4.08 -0.74 -34.68
C SER A 259 4.75 -1.82 -33.83
N PRO A 260 5.19 -2.95 -34.43
CA PRO A 260 5.94 -3.95 -33.69
C PRO A 260 7.35 -3.42 -33.37
N VAL A 261 7.85 -3.75 -32.18
CA VAL A 261 9.28 -3.60 -31.83
C VAL A 261 9.92 -4.98 -31.66
N ALA A 262 11.20 -5.02 -31.32
CA ALA A 262 11.91 -6.27 -31.06
C ALA A 262 11.16 -7.11 -30.01
N LYS A 263 11.20 -8.42 -30.21
CA LYS A 263 10.59 -9.39 -29.30
C LYS A 263 11.51 -9.60 -28.10
N MET A 264 10.92 -9.85 -26.94
CA MET A 264 11.63 -10.33 -25.76
C MET A 264 12.33 -11.68 -26.04
N ASN A 265 13.33 -11.98 -25.23
CA ASN A 265 14.03 -13.26 -25.24
C ASN A 265 13.14 -14.38 -24.68
N GLU A 266 12.28 -14.08 -23.70
CA GLU A 266 11.32 -15.02 -23.12
C GLU A 266 9.86 -14.61 -23.37
N GLY A 267 8.97 -15.59 -23.50
CA GLY A 267 7.54 -15.33 -23.62
C GLY A 267 6.94 -15.15 -22.24
N ARG A 268 6.38 -13.98 -21.94
CA ARG A 268 5.92 -13.62 -20.59
C ARG A 268 4.48 -13.16 -20.60
N SER A 269 3.68 -13.69 -19.68
CA SER A 269 2.41 -13.09 -19.25
C SER A 269 2.50 -12.75 -17.76
N GLN A 270 1.66 -11.83 -17.28
CA GLN A 270 1.64 -11.35 -15.89
C GLN A 270 3.01 -10.82 -15.40
N ALA A 271 3.81 -10.26 -16.31
CA ALA A 271 5.07 -9.60 -15.95
C ALA A 271 4.80 -8.16 -15.56
N ALA A 272 5.57 -7.65 -14.59
CA ALA A 272 5.53 -6.24 -14.24
C ALA A 272 6.37 -5.44 -15.23
N VAL A 273 5.91 -4.25 -15.62
CA VAL A 273 6.61 -3.39 -16.57
C VAL A 273 6.74 -1.99 -16.01
N CYS A 274 7.93 -1.38 -16.13
CA CYS A 274 8.10 0.03 -15.85
C CYS A 274 9.20 0.62 -16.75
N SER A 275 9.15 1.92 -16.98
CA SER A 275 10.19 2.66 -17.68
C SER A 275 11.04 3.46 -16.70
N VAL A 276 12.36 3.43 -16.90
CA VAL A 276 13.31 4.23 -16.12
C VAL A 276 14.58 4.43 -16.94
N ASP A 277 15.19 5.60 -16.82
CA ASP A 277 16.46 5.95 -17.50
C ASP A 277 16.43 5.74 -19.03
N GLY A 278 15.31 6.09 -19.67
CA GLY A 278 15.16 5.94 -21.13
C GLY A 278 15.04 4.49 -21.62
N LEU A 279 14.85 3.54 -20.71
CA LEU A 279 14.71 2.11 -21.00
C LEU A 279 13.37 1.58 -20.49
N LEU A 280 12.93 0.44 -21.02
CA LEU A 280 11.72 -0.26 -20.57
C LEU A 280 12.12 -1.60 -19.96
N TYR A 281 11.78 -1.82 -18.70
CA TYR A 281 12.10 -3.06 -17.99
C TYR A 281 10.86 -3.95 -17.87
N VAL A 282 11.08 -5.25 -17.96
CA VAL A 282 10.07 -6.29 -17.71
C VAL A 282 10.58 -7.26 -16.66
N PHE A 283 9.82 -7.43 -15.58
CA PHE A 283 10.21 -8.21 -14.41
C PHE A 283 9.33 -9.45 -14.27
N GLY A 284 9.97 -10.62 -14.22
CA GLY A 284 9.32 -11.88 -13.93
C GLY A 284 8.22 -12.26 -14.94
N GLY A 285 7.04 -12.62 -14.43
CA GLY A 285 5.93 -13.16 -15.20
C GLY A 285 5.96 -14.68 -15.26
N THR A 286 5.24 -15.24 -16.23
CA THR A 286 5.13 -16.69 -16.42
C THR A 286 4.97 -17.10 -17.88
N ASP A 287 5.37 -18.33 -18.19
CA ASP A 287 5.07 -19.02 -19.45
C ASP A 287 3.80 -19.90 -19.39
N SER A 288 3.02 -19.79 -18.30
CA SER A 288 1.85 -20.57 -17.86
C SER A 288 2.16 -21.47 -16.66
N TRP A 289 3.32 -22.12 -16.65
CA TRP A 289 3.66 -23.12 -15.62
C TRP A 289 4.77 -22.62 -14.71
N ASN A 290 5.78 -21.97 -15.28
CA ASN A 290 6.97 -21.51 -14.57
C ASN A 290 6.84 -20.02 -14.27
N CYS A 291 7.03 -19.64 -13.01
CA CYS A 291 7.24 -18.24 -12.66
C CYS A 291 8.70 -17.87 -12.96
N PHE A 292 8.92 -16.66 -13.46
CA PHE A 292 10.25 -16.18 -13.79
C PHE A 292 10.79 -15.24 -12.72
N SER A 293 12.08 -15.35 -12.42
CA SER A 293 12.87 -14.32 -11.74
C SER A 293 13.69 -13.47 -12.72
N SER A 294 13.79 -13.90 -13.97
CA SER A 294 14.52 -13.18 -15.03
C SER A 294 13.89 -11.82 -15.29
N VAL A 295 14.77 -10.89 -15.67
CA VAL A 295 14.43 -9.50 -15.96
C VAL A 295 15.08 -9.14 -17.29
N GLU A 296 14.31 -8.50 -18.16
CA GLU A 296 14.82 -8.01 -19.43
C GLU A 296 14.64 -6.49 -19.51
N VAL A 297 15.57 -5.84 -20.21
CA VAL A 297 15.51 -4.41 -20.49
C VAL A 297 15.55 -4.19 -22.00
N TYR A 298 14.63 -3.34 -22.47
CA TYR A 298 14.54 -2.88 -23.84
C TYR A 298 15.22 -1.53 -24.00
N ASN A 299 16.11 -1.46 -24.97
CA ASN A 299 16.70 -0.22 -25.42
C ASN A 299 16.05 0.23 -26.74
N PRO A 300 15.30 1.35 -26.75
CA PRO A 300 14.64 1.83 -27.96
C PRO A 300 15.63 2.33 -29.02
N ALA A 301 16.83 2.78 -28.64
CA ALA A 301 17.83 3.26 -29.59
C ALA A 301 18.45 2.13 -30.42
N THR A 302 18.55 0.92 -29.85
CA THR A 302 19.07 -0.26 -30.54
C THR A 302 17.98 -1.24 -30.96
N ASN A 303 16.73 -1.00 -30.56
CA ASN A 303 15.60 -1.92 -30.73
C ASN A 303 15.97 -3.35 -30.30
N HIS A 304 16.44 -3.51 -29.06
CA HIS A 304 16.95 -4.79 -28.57
C HIS A 304 16.60 -5.01 -27.09
N TRP A 305 16.34 -6.27 -26.76
CA TRP A 305 16.11 -6.75 -25.39
C TRP A 305 17.33 -7.50 -24.87
N SER A 306 17.76 -7.17 -23.66
CA SER A 306 18.88 -7.85 -22.99
C SER A 306 18.50 -8.26 -21.58
N PHE A 307 19.07 -9.36 -21.09
CA PHE A 307 18.90 -9.76 -19.69
C PHE A 307 19.73 -8.88 -18.76
N VAL A 308 19.15 -8.58 -17.60
CA VAL A 308 19.84 -7.92 -16.48
C VAL A 308 19.81 -8.85 -15.26
N ALA A 309 20.30 -8.38 -14.10
CA ALA A 309 20.33 -9.20 -12.89
C ALA A 309 18.93 -9.71 -12.55
N PRO A 310 18.75 -11.03 -12.31
CA PRO A 310 17.46 -11.59 -11.97
C PRO A 310 17.08 -11.22 -10.54
N MET A 311 15.78 -11.22 -10.27
CA MET A 311 15.24 -11.18 -8.91
C MET A 311 15.71 -12.41 -8.11
N SER A 312 15.71 -12.30 -6.79
CA SER A 312 16.00 -13.43 -5.89
C SER A 312 14.85 -14.43 -5.83
N GLN A 313 13.60 -13.96 -5.99
CA GLN A 313 12.40 -14.78 -5.99
C GLN A 313 11.65 -14.68 -7.31
N ALA A 314 11.37 -15.82 -7.94
CA ALA A 314 10.53 -15.87 -9.13
C ALA A 314 9.10 -15.47 -8.79
N ARG A 315 8.50 -14.60 -9.61
CA ARG A 315 7.15 -14.06 -9.35
C ARG A 315 6.39 -13.78 -10.64
N ARG A 316 5.11 -14.18 -10.66
CA ARG A 316 4.10 -13.76 -11.65
C ARG A 316 3.05 -12.87 -11.01
N GLY A 317 2.44 -11.99 -11.78
CA GLY A 317 1.41 -11.06 -11.28
C GLY A 317 1.95 -10.09 -10.23
N ALA A 318 3.26 -9.86 -10.23
CA ALA A 318 3.86 -8.80 -9.46
C ALA A 318 3.60 -7.45 -10.12
N THR A 319 3.92 -6.37 -9.43
CA THR A 319 3.78 -5.01 -9.93
C THR A 319 5.06 -4.23 -9.65
N ALA A 320 5.42 -3.29 -10.52
CA ALA A 320 6.70 -2.60 -10.49
C ALA A 320 6.52 -1.11 -10.82
N THR A 321 7.18 -0.24 -10.05
CA THR A 321 7.22 1.19 -10.36
C THR A 321 8.50 1.82 -9.82
N VAL A 322 8.85 2.99 -10.33
CA VAL A 322 10.00 3.75 -9.83
C VAL A 322 9.58 4.53 -8.59
N TYR A 323 10.28 4.31 -7.48
CA TYR A 323 10.11 5.04 -6.24
C TYR A 323 11.50 5.37 -5.65
N ASN A 324 11.70 6.61 -5.21
CA ASN A 324 12.99 7.09 -4.66
C ASN A 324 14.21 6.73 -5.51
N GLY A 325 14.08 6.82 -6.84
CA GLY A 325 15.18 6.59 -7.78
C GLY A 325 15.56 5.12 -7.98
N LYS A 326 14.76 4.16 -7.50
CA LYS A 326 14.95 2.73 -7.75
C LYS A 326 13.64 2.09 -8.21
N VAL A 327 13.70 0.89 -8.78
CA VAL A 327 12.49 0.16 -9.16
C VAL A 327 12.07 -0.74 -8.00
N HIS A 328 10.86 -0.55 -7.50
CA HIS A 328 10.28 -1.40 -6.46
C HIS A 328 9.37 -2.44 -7.13
N VAL A 329 9.70 -3.71 -6.96
CA VAL A 329 8.87 -4.84 -7.41
C VAL A 329 8.18 -5.46 -6.21
N ALA A 330 6.87 -5.35 -6.14
CA ALA A 330 6.09 -5.74 -4.97
C ALA A 330 5.11 -6.88 -5.29
N GLY A 331 5.00 -7.82 -4.35
CA GLY A 331 3.99 -8.87 -4.35
C GLY A 331 4.09 -9.84 -5.53
N GLY A 332 2.94 -10.27 -6.04
CA GLY A 332 2.83 -11.35 -7.03
C GLY A 332 2.66 -12.71 -6.39
N SER A 333 2.98 -13.76 -7.14
CA SER A 333 2.92 -15.16 -6.71
C SER A 333 4.12 -15.93 -7.22
N ASP A 334 4.67 -16.79 -6.37
CA ASP A 334 5.74 -17.75 -6.71
C ASP A 334 5.22 -19.03 -7.39
N GLY A 335 3.92 -19.07 -7.72
CA GLY A 335 3.23 -20.25 -8.26
C GLY A 335 2.53 -21.08 -7.19
N SER A 336 2.88 -20.91 -5.91
CA SER A 336 2.28 -21.62 -4.77
C SER A 336 1.44 -20.72 -3.88
N LYS A 337 1.91 -19.49 -3.60
CA LYS A 337 1.23 -18.52 -2.73
C LYS A 337 1.34 -17.10 -3.28
N SER A 338 0.49 -16.21 -2.76
CA SER A 338 0.68 -14.77 -2.91
C SER A 338 1.88 -14.33 -2.04
N LEU A 339 2.65 -13.37 -2.53
CA LEU A 339 3.85 -12.85 -1.88
C LEU A 339 3.58 -11.50 -1.22
N ASP A 340 4.19 -11.28 -0.07
CA ASP A 340 4.35 -10.00 0.62
C ASP A 340 5.73 -9.37 0.39
N SER A 341 6.68 -10.13 -0.18
CA SER A 341 8.04 -9.69 -0.43
C SER A 341 8.08 -8.54 -1.45
N VAL A 342 8.92 -7.55 -1.16
CA VAL A 342 9.29 -6.47 -2.06
C VAL A 342 10.78 -6.58 -2.35
N GLU A 343 11.15 -6.44 -3.62
CA GLU A 343 12.54 -6.38 -4.06
C GLU A 343 12.80 -5.03 -4.74
N VAL A 344 13.92 -4.41 -4.39
CA VAL A 344 14.33 -3.09 -4.86
C VAL A 344 15.49 -3.26 -5.82
N TYR A 345 15.29 -2.86 -7.07
CA TYR A 345 16.31 -2.92 -8.12
C TYR A 345 16.97 -1.57 -8.31
N ASP A 346 18.29 -1.57 -8.15
CA ASP A 346 19.15 -0.46 -8.52
C ASP A 346 19.60 -0.66 -9.97
N TYR A 347 18.98 0.06 -10.89
CA TYR A 347 19.28 -0.02 -12.32
C TYR A 347 20.63 0.58 -12.69
N SER A 348 21.23 1.42 -11.82
CA SER A 348 22.55 2.00 -12.06
C SER A 348 23.69 1.02 -11.79
N THR A 349 23.49 0.13 -10.81
CA THR A 349 24.46 -0.90 -10.42
C THR A 349 24.08 -2.30 -10.88
N ASN A 350 22.88 -2.48 -11.44
CA ASN A 350 22.34 -3.77 -11.86
C ASN A 350 22.31 -4.79 -10.69
N THR A 351 21.78 -4.36 -9.54
CA THR A 351 21.75 -5.18 -8.32
C THR A 351 20.41 -5.07 -7.59
N TRP A 352 20.09 -6.09 -6.81
CA TRP A 352 18.88 -6.18 -6.01
C TRP A 352 19.17 -6.06 -4.52
N THR A 353 18.27 -5.41 -3.80
CA THR A 353 18.21 -5.40 -2.33
C THR A 353 16.80 -5.74 -1.87
N PRO A 354 16.63 -6.42 -0.73
CA PRO A 354 15.30 -6.61 -0.16
C PRO A 354 14.69 -5.24 0.22
N GLY A 355 13.40 -5.07 -0.05
CA GLY A 355 12.61 -3.93 0.44
C GLY A 355 11.73 -4.34 1.63
N PRO A 356 11.02 -3.37 2.24
CA PRO A 356 10.09 -3.66 3.31
C PRO A 356 8.91 -4.50 2.80
N SER A 357 8.58 -5.57 3.52
CA SER A 357 7.46 -6.45 3.17
C SER A 357 6.11 -5.77 3.35
N LEU A 358 5.16 -6.14 2.50
CA LEU A 358 3.75 -5.80 2.62
C LEU A 358 3.16 -6.40 3.91
N GLN A 359 2.15 -5.74 4.48
CA GLN A 359 1.38 -6.28 5.60
C GLN A 359 0.46 -7.43 5.16
N VAL A 360 -0.05 -7.35 3.94
CA VAL A 360 -0.88 -8.38 3.32
C VAL A 360 -0.22 -8.87 2.04
N PRO A 361 -0.03 -10.19 1.85
CA PRO A 361 0.44 -10.73 0.59
C PRO A 361 -0.53 -10.43 -0.55
N ARG A 362 -0.04 -9.94 -1.69
CA ARG A 362 -0.88 -9.45 -2.79
C ARG A 362 -0.39 -9.97 -4.13
N ALA A 363 -1.18 -10.80 -4.81
CA ALA A 363 -0.97 -11.15 -6.22
C ALA A 363 -1.88 -10.33 -7.13
N ASN A 364 -1.37 -9.89 -8.28
CA ASN A 364 -2.08 -9.07 -9.27
C ASN A 364 -2.71 -7.79 -8.66
N ALA A 365 -2.00 -7.14 -7.74
CA ALA A 365 -2.32 -5.81 -7.26
C ALA A 365 -1.80 -4.73 -8.21
N GLY A 366 -2.26 -3.50 -8.04
CA GLY A 366 -1.67 -2.34 -8.71
C GLY A 366 -0.72 -1.58 -7.79
N LEU A 367 0.33 -0.96 -8.34
CA LEU A 367 1.32 -0.15 -7.62
C LEU A 367 1.51 1.18 -8.31
N ALA A 368 1.43 2.28 -7.56
CA ALA A 368 1.58 3.63 -8.10
C ALA A 368 2.14 4.59 -7.07
N VAL A 369 2.86 5.62 -7.55
CA VAL A 369 3.38 6.70 -6.72
C VAL A 369 2.43 7.88 -6.79
N LEU A 370 1.98 8.36 -5.63
CA LEU A 370 1.18 9.58 -5.51
C LEU A 370 1.75 10.46 -4.39
N ALA A 371 2.00 11.73 -4.71
CA ALA A 371 2.46 12.74 -3.74
C ALA A 371 3.66 12.25 -2.89
N GLY A 372 4.66 11.63 -3.54
CA GLY A 372 5.88 11.14 -2.86
C GLY A 372 5.69 9.86 -2.03
N ARG A 373 4.51 9.24 -2.07
CA ARG A 373 4.19 7.99 -1.37
C ARG A 373 3.91 6.88 -2.36
N LEU A 374 4.32 5.67 -2.00
CA LEU A 374 4.11 4.48 -2.83
C LEU A 374 2.89 3.72 -2.31
N TYR A 375 1.91 3.49 -3.18
CA TYR A 375 0.67 2.80 -2.82
C TYR A 375 0.54 1.49 -3.57
N ILE A 376 0.14 0.45 -2.86
CA ILE A 376 -0.30 -0.82 -3.44
C ILE A 376 -1.78 -1.03 -3.16
N VAL A 377 -2.57 -1.33 -4.18
CA VAL A 377 -4.03 -1.35 -4.11
C VAL A 377 -4.58 -2.66 -4.67
N GLY A 378 -5.52 -3.24 -3.93
CA GLY A 378 -6.24 -4.45 -4.34
C GLY A 378 -5.35 -5.69 -4.39
N GLY A 379 -5.63 -6.55 -5.38
CA GLY A 379 -4.99 -7.83 -5.58
C GLY A 379 -5.76 -8.99 -4.96
N TYR A 380 -5.07 -10.12 -4.84
CA TYR A 380 -5.62 -11.39 -4.39
C TYR A 380 -4.72 -12.04 -3.33
N GLU A 381 -5.32 -12.44 -2.22
CA GLU A 381 -4.66 -13.18 -1.14
C GLU A 381 -5.45 -14.47 -0.86
N LYS A 382 -4.80 -15.62 -1.02
CA LYS A 382 -5.35 -16.96 -0.75
C LYS A 382 -6.66 -17.24 -1.49
N ASN A 383 -7.80 -16.79 -0.95
CA ASN A 383 -9.16 -16.96 -1.44
C ASN A 383 -10.00 -15.66 -1.38
N SER A 384 -9.35 -14.50 -1.26
CA SER A 384 -10.02 -13.20 -1.18
C SER A 384 -9.45 -12.23 -2.20
N PHE A 385 -10.37 -11.59 -2.92
CA PHE A 385 -10.10 -10.35 -3.64
C PHE A 385 -10.04 -9.23 -2.61
N LEU A 386 -9.16 -8.26 -2.83
CA LEU A 386 -8.92 -7.17 -1.89
C LEU A 386 -9.45 -5.85 -2.46
N ALA A 387 -10.13 -5.08 -1.63
CA ALA A 387 -10.43 -3.67 -1.85
C ALA A 387 -9.46 -2.74 -1.10
N SER A 388 -8.66 -3.31 -0.20
CA SER A 388 -7.75 -2.57 0.66
C SER A 388 -6.51 -2.08 -0.08
N MET A 389 -5.88 -1.06 0.50
CA MET A 389 -4.59 -0.55 0.06
C MET A 389 -3.60 -0.44 1.23
N GLU A 390 -2.33 -0.37 0.88
CA GLU A 390 -1.24 -0.05 1.80
C GLU A 390 -0.40 1.07 1.20
N VAL A 391 0.21 1.86 2.07
CA VAL A 391 1.10 2.97 1.70
C VAL A 391 2.47 2.77 2.34
N LEU A 392 3.50 3.10 1.57
CA LEU A 392 4.87 3.25 2.03
C LEU A 392 5.28 4.71 1.89
N GLU A 393 5.76 5.29 2.98
CA GLU A 393 6.26 6.66 3.06
C GLU A 393 7.63 6.62 3.73
N GLY A 394 8.64 7.14 3.04
CA GLY A 394 10.02 7.21 3.55
C GLY A 394 11.00 6.32 2.80
N ASP A 395 12.09 5.95 3.47
CA ASP A 395 13.23 5.20 2.93
C ASP A 395 13.15 3.68 3.23
N ALA A 396 14.27 2.97 3.09
CA ALA A 396 14.34 1.51 3.16
C ALA A 396 13.92 0.90 4.50
N ASP A 397 13.98 1.67 5.61
CA ASP A 397 13.57 1.21 6.95
C ASP A 397 12.07 1.46 7.22
N SER A 398 11.37 2.09 6.27
CA SER A 398 9.95 2.38 6.38
C SER A 398 9.12 1.10 6.23
N LYS A 399 8.07 0.96 7.03
CA LYS A 399 7.14 -0.18 6.92
C LYS A 399 5.94 0.20 6.06
N TRP A 400 5.43 -0.76 5.30
CA TRP A 400 4.10 -0.63 4.68
C TRP A 400 3.03 -0.54 5.76
N CYS A 401 2.09 0.40 5.60
CA CYS A 401 1.05 0.69 6.57
C CYS A 401 -0.33 0.77 5.92
N SER A 402 -1.37 0.50 6.70
CA SER A 402 -2.79 0.65 6.28
C SER A 402 -3.42 1.95 6.79
N TYR A 403 -2.60 2.95 7.12
CA TYR A 403 -3.02 4.23 7.68
C TYR A 403 -2.15 5.38 7.19
N HIS A 404 -2.71 6.59 7.15
CA HIS A 404 -1.99 7.86 7.05
C HIS A 404 -1.52 8.31 8.42
N LYS A 405 -0.32 8.88 8.49
CA LYS A 405 0.17 9.58 9.68
C LYS A 405 -0.01 11.08 9.47
N ASN A 406 -0.91 11.70 10.24
CA ASN A 406 -1.04 13.15 10.24
C ASN A 406 -0.14 13.71 11.35
N THR A 407 0.75 14.63 10.97
CA THR A 407 1.55 15.37 11.94
C THR A 407 0.79 16.64 12.31
N VAL A 408 0.25 16.71 13.53
CA VAL A 408 -0.32 17.96 14.04
C VAL A 408 0.85 18.85 14.43
N LEU A 409 1.10 19.89 13.65
CA LEU A 409 1.95 20.99 14.10
C LEU A 409 1.20 21.70 15.24
N SER A 410 1.77 21.68 16.44
CA SER A 410 1.26 22.53 17.53
C SER A 410 1.34 23.98 17.04
N SER A 411 0.20 24.64 16.92
CA SER A 411 0.15 26.08 16.71
C SER A 411 0.95 26.74 17.84
N SER A 412 2.00 27.47 17.50
CA SER A 412 2.62 28.41 18.43
C SER A 412 1.53 29.40 18.85
N GLU A 413 1.21 29.44 20.15
CA GLU A 413 0.45 30.54 20.71
C GLU A 413 1.17 31.84 20.34
N SER A 414 0.48 32.70 19.60
CA SER A 414 0.90 34.08 19.43
C SER A 414 0.72 34.77 20.78
N ASP A 415 1.83 35.12 21.42
CA ASP A 415 1.88 36.03 22.58
C ASP A 415 1.04 37.29 22.27
N PRO A 416 -0.06 37.55 22.99
CA PRO A 416 -0.76 38.82 22.89
C PRO A 416 -0.22 39.76 23.96
N ASP A 417 1.01 40.26 23.79
CA ASP A 417 1.50 41.41 24.55
C ASP A 417 2.67 42.09 23.81
N HIS A 418 2.33 42.91 22.81
CA HIS A 418 3.07 44.10 22.40
C HIS A 418 2.14 45.15 21.79
#